data_AF-A0A842UMY8-F1
#
_entry.id   AF-A0A842UMY8-F1
#
_cell.length_a   1.000
_cell.length_b   1.000
_cell.length_c   1.000
_cell.angle_alpha   90.00
_cell.angle_beta   90.00
_cell.angle_gamma   90.00
#
_symmetry.space_group_name_H-M   'P 1'
#
loop_
_entity.id
_entity.type
_entity.pdbx_description
1 polymer ?
#
loop_
_entity_poly.entity_id
_entity_poly.type
_entity_poly.pdbx_seq_one_letter_code
_entity_poly.pdbx_strand_id
1 'polypeptide(L)' 'MEKINFIYVIGAGHSGSTLLGFLLGTAPEVFNGGEFDSVFFKLPINNICTCGEKIDECKIWE' A
#
# COMPACT_ATOMS: atom_id res chain seq x y z
N MET A 1 -13.33 -2.85 15.49
CA MET A 1 -12.26 -2.31 14.62
C MET A 1 -10.94 -2.73 15.23
N GLU A 2 -10.22 -3.64 14.58
CA GLU A 2 -8.88 -4.02 15.03
C GLU A 2 -7.91 -2.87 14.80
N LYS A 3 -6.88 -2.78 15.65
CA LYS A 3 -5.89 -1.70 15.55
C LYS A 3 -4.85 -2.08 14.49
N ILE A 4 -4.79 -1.29 13.42
CA ILE A 4 -3.77 -1.43 12.37
C ILE A 4 -2.57 -0.55 12.74
N ASN A 5 -1.36 -1.12 12.68
CA ASN A 5 -0.12 -0.37 12.86
C ASN A 5 0.39 0.10 11.49
N PHE A 6 0.73 1.39 11.39
CA PHE A 6 1.23 1.99 10.15
C PHE A 6 2.71 2.34 10.26
N ILE A 7 3.46 2.04 9.21
CA ILE A 7 4.84 2.49 9.01
C ILE A 7 4.82 3.50 7.86
N TYR A 8 5.10 4.77 8.16
CA TYR A 8 5.18 5.81 7.15
C TYR A 8 6.62 5.97 6.67
N VAL A 9 6.85 5.71 5.38
CA VAL A 9 8.13 6.00 4.72
C VAL A 9 8.06 7.40 4.13
N ILE A 10 8.81 8.33 4.71
CA ILE A 10 8.89 9.73 4.26
C ILE A 10 10.29 10.06 3.78
N GLY A 11 10.39 10.86 2.73
CA GLY A 11 11.68 11.29 2.17
C GLY A 11 11.49 12.22 0.98
N ALA A 12 12.58 12.86 0.55
CA ALA A 12 12.59 13.59 -0.71
C ALA A 12 12.50 12.63 -1.90
N GLY A 13 12.09 13.12 -3.07
CA GLY A 13 12.15 12.34 -4.30
C GLY A 13 13.57 11.81 -4.56
N HIS A 14 13.67 10.60 -5.11
CA HIS A 14 14.94 9.91 -5.39
C HIS A 14 15.84 9.62 -4.16
N SER A 15 15.26 9.57 -2.96
CA SER A 15 15.99 9.21 -1.72
C SER A 15 16.10 7.71 -1.44
N GLY A 16 15.56 6.86 -2.33
CA GLY A 16 15.52 5.41 -2.11
C GLY A 16 14.33 4.93 -1.27
N SER A 17 13.32 5.77 -1.02
CA SER A 17 12.07 5.40 -0.32
C SER A 17 11.37 4.19 -0.92
N THR A 18 11.34 4.08 -2.25
CA THR A 18 10.77 2.92 -2.96
C THR A 18 11.54 1.63 -2.67
N LEU A 19 12.89 1.68 -2.68
CA LEU A 19 13.73 0.53 -2.34
C LEU A 19 13.52 0.10 -0.89
N LEU A 20 13.45 1.06 0.04
CA LEU A 20 13.16 0.78 1.43
C LEU A 20 11.78 0.13 1.60
N GLY A 21 10.76 0.61 0.89
CA GLY A 21 9.44 -0.01 0.87
C GLY A 21 9.48 -1.46 0.38
N PHE A 22 10.22 -1.76 -0.70
CA PHE A 22 10.37 -3.14 -1.18
C PHE A 22 11.07 -4.04 -0.16
N LEU A 23 12.14 -3.56 0.49
CA LEU A 23 12.83 -4.32 1.53
C LEU A 23 11.90 -4.63 2.71
N LEU A 24 11.14 -3.65 3.19
CA LEU A 24 10.15 -3.86 4.24
C LEU A 24 9.07 -4.86 3.82
N GLY A 25 8.61 -4.80 2.57
CA GLY A 25 7.63 -5.75 2.01
C GLY A 25 8.14 -7.19 1.83
N THR A 26 9.42 -7.47 2.10
CA THR A 26 9.92 -8.85 2.15
C THR A 26 9.58 -9.56 3.47
N ALA A 27 9.26 -8.82 4.53
CA ALA A 27 8.83 -9.37 5.81
C ALA A 27 7.38 -9.88 5.70
N PRO A 28 7.08 -11.17 6.01
CA PRO A 28 5.74 -11.73 5.87
C PRO A 28 4.64 -11.01 6.64
N GLU A 29 5.00 -10.31 7.72
CA GLU A 29 4.11 -9.53 8.57
C GLU A 29 3.89 -8.08 8.10
N VAL A 30 4.58 -7.64 7.05
CA VAL A 30 4.51 -6.27 6.53
C VAL A 30 3.95 -6.25 5.12
N PHE A 31 2.89 -5.48 4.94
CA PHE A 31 2.36 -5.13 3.62
C PHE A 31 2.91 -3.77 3.17
N ASN A 32 3.63 -3.72 2.05
CA ASN A 32 4.02 -2.46 1.41
C ASN A 32 2.87 -1.94 0.54
N GLY A 33 2.18 -0.90 1.01
CA GLY A 33 1.05 -0.28 0.32
C GLY A 33 1.41 0.65 -0.84
N GLY A 34 2.70 0.87 -1.11
CA GLY A 34 3.15 1.78 -2.17
C GLY A 34 3.00 3.26 -1.79
N GLU A 35 2.89 4.11 -2.81
CA GLU A 35 2.81 5.56 -2.65
C GLU A 35 1.36 6.02 -2.50
N PHE A 36 0.95 6.44 -1.32
CA PHE A 36 -0.38 7.03 -1.14
C PHE A 36 -0.37 8.51 -1.50
N ASP A 37 -0.83 8.83 -2.70
CA ASP A 37 -1.08 10.21 -3.13
C ASP A 37 -2.59 10.49 -3.29
N SER A 38 -2.92 11.72 -3.68
CA SER A 38 -4.32 12.14 -3.90
C SER A 38 -5.05 11.37 -5.02
N VAL A 39 -4.32 10.61 -5.86
CA VAL A 39 -4.86 9.80 -6.96
C VAL A 39 -5.32 8.44 -6.45
N PHE A 40 -4.70 7.89 -5.40
CA PHE A 40 -5.16 6.65 -4.76
C PHE A 40 -6.59 6.76 -4.22
N PHE A 41 -6.98 7.93 -3.68
CA PHE A 41 -8.35 8.19 -3.21
C PHE A 41 -9.38 8.37 -4.34
N LYS A 42 -8.93 8.37 -5.61
CA LYS A 42 -9.81 8.47 -6.80
C LYS A 42 -9.88 7.17 -7.58
N LEU A 43 -9.28 6.08 -7.09
CA LEU A 43 -9.38 4.78 -7.75
C LEU A 43 -10.86 4.38 -7.85
N PRO A 44 -11.39 4.13 -9.07
CA PRO A 44 -12.75 3.64 -9.21
C PRO A 44 -12.89 2.30 -8.48
N ILE A 45 -13.99 2.15 -7.74
CA ILE A 45 -14.32 1.00 -6.88
C ILE A 45 -14.24 -0.34 -7.64
N ASN A 46 -14.43 -0.33 -8.97
CA ASN A 46 -14.36 -1.52 -9.81
C ASN A 46 -12.95 -1.90 -10.30
N ASN A 47 -11.89 -1.28 -9.79
CA ASN A 47 -10.53 -1.67 -10.16
C ASN A 47 -10.13 -3.00 -9.53
N ILE A 48 -9.30 -3.74 -10.26
CA ILE A 48 -8.68 -4.98 -9.80
C ILE A 48 -7.42 -4.61 -9.01
N CYS A 49 -7.31 -5.10 -7.78
CA CYS A 49 -6.13 -5.01 -6.95
C CYS A 49 -5.00 -5.90 -7.53
N THR A 50 -3.75 -5.64 -7.15
CA THR A 50 -2.60 -6.49 -7.56
C THR A 50 -2.73 -7.94 -7.06
N CYS A 51 -3.55 -8.19 -6.03
CA CYS A 51 -3.88 -9.56 -5.60
C CYS A 51 -4.79 -10.31 -6.59
N GLY A 52 -5.43 -9.61 -7.54
CA GLY A 52 -6.35 -10.19 -8.53
C GLY A 52 -7.84 -10.06 -8.17
N GLU A 53 -8.17 -9.67 -6.94
CA GLU A 53 -9.54 -9.40 -6.49
C GLU A 53 -9.95 -7.96 -6.82
N LYS A 54 -11.25 -7.64 -6.78
CA LYS A 54 -11.67 -6.24 -6.81
C LYS A 54 -11.15 -5.52 -5.56
N ILE A 55 -10.89 -4.21 -5.67
CA ILE A 55 -10.39 -3.42 -4.53
C ILE A 55 -11.34 -3.49 -3.33
N ASP A 56 -12.65 -3.48 -3.55
CA ASP A 56 -13.68 -3.58 -2.50
C ASP A 56 -13.87 -5.00 -1.95
N GLU A 57 -13.24 -6.00 -2.55
CA GLU A 57 -13.21 -7.40 -2.10
C GLU A 57 -11.82 -7.78 -1.53
N CYS A 58 -10.84 -6.87 -1.58
CA CYS A 58 -9.49 -7.15 -1.12
C CYS A 58 -9.40 -7.01 0.40
N LYS A 59 -9.03 -8.08 1.09
CA LYS A 59 -8.86 -8.12 2.56
C LYS A 59 -8.02 -7.00 3.18
N ILE A 60 -7.13 -6.40 2.40
CA ILE A 60 -6.28 -5.28 2.85
C ILE A 60 -7.01 -3.93 2.78
N TRP A 61 -7.95 -3.77 1.84
CA TRP A 61 -8.59 -2.49 1.48
C TRP A 61 -10.10 -2.43 1.77
N GLU A 62 -10.78 -3.56 2.04
CA GLU A 62 -12.20 -3.64 2.43
C GLU A 62 -12.57 -2.91 3.72
#